data_AF-A0A397TW05-F1
#
_entry.id   AF-A0A397TW05-F1
#
_cell.length_a   1.000
_cell.length_b   1.000
_cell.length_c   1.000
_cell.angle_alpha   90.00
_cell.angle_beta   90.00
_cell.angle_gamma   90.00
#
_symmetry.space_group_name_H-M   'P 1'
#
loop_
_entity.id
_entity.type
_entity.pdbx_description
1 polymer ?
#
loop_
_entity_poly.entity_id
_entity_poly.type
_entity_poly.pdbx_seq_one_letter_code
_entity_poly.pdbx_strand_id
1 'polypeptide(L)' 'YIPRPKNCFMAYREHIKEKFLADNPGMNNKVVSIHAANMWNNEPEDVKEYWRERAKQLKLEHKLKYPDYKFKP' A
#
# COMPACT_ATOMS: atom_id res chain seq x y z
N TYR A 1 -1.08 8.48 18.27
CA TYR A 1 -0.20 8.50 17.09
C TYR A 1 -1.05 8.15 15.88
N ILE A 2 -1.09 9.00 14.85
CA ILE A 2 -1.88 8.74 13.62
C ILE A 2 -0.91 8.25 12.54
N PRO A 3 -1.06 7.02 12.02
CA PRO A 3 -0.17 6.49 10.99
C PRO A 3 -0.33 7.25 9.68
N ARG A 4 0.72 7.29 8.85
CA ARG A 4 0.66 7.99 7.56
C ARG A 4 -0.38 7.34 6.63
N PRO A 5 -1.09 8.13 5.80
CA PRO A 5 -1.88 7.56 4.72
C PRO A 5 -0.97 6.75 3.78
N LYS A 6 -1.45 5.57 3.38
CA LYS A 6 -0.74 4.68 2.47
C LYS A 6 -0.63 5.32 1.08
N ASN A 7 0.56 5.30 0.50
CA ASN A 7 0.74 5.63 -0.92
C ASN A 7 0.30 4.43 -1.80
N CYS A 8 0.30 4.61 -3.13
CA CYS A 8 -0.16 3.58 -4.07
C CYS A 8 0.60 2.26 -3.93
N PHE A 9 1.93 2.32 -3.82
CA PHE A 9 2.75 1.13 -3.64
C PHE A 9 2.52 0.46 -2.28
N MET A 10 2.30 1.22 -1.21
CA MET A 10 2.02 0.66 0.12
C MET A 10 0.65 -0.02 0.18
N ALA A 11 -0.35 0.54 -0.50
CA ALA A 11 -1.66 -0.09 -0.66
C ALA A 11 -1.56 -1.38 -1.49
N TYR A 12 -0.83 -1.34 -2.61
CA TYR A 12 -0.55 -2.52 -3.42
C TYR A 12 0.19 -3.61 -2.64
N ARG A 13 1.27 -3.24 -1.93
CA ARG A 13 2.06 -4.18 -1.13
C ARG A 13 1.22 -4.85 -0.05
N GLU A 14 0.28 -4.15 0.57
CA GLU A 14 -0.62 -4.75 1.56
C GLU A 14 -1.49 -5.82 0.93
N HIS A 15 -2.10 -5.54 -0.22
CA HIS A 15 -2.87 -6.51 -0.99
C HIS A 15 -2.05 -7.74 -1.41
N ILE A 16 -0.83 -7.52 -1.91
CA ILE A 16 0.08 -8.62 -2.25
C ILE A 16 0.51 -9.39 -1.01
N LYS A 17 0.77 -8.71 0.12
CA LYS A 17 1.13 -9.36 1.38
C LYS A 17 0.01 -10.29 1.85
N GLU A 18 -1.24 -9.85 1.82
CA GLU A 18 -2.37 -10.67 2.25
C GLU A 18 -2.50 -11.93 1.40
N LYS A 19 -2.41 -11.80 0.08
CA LYS A 19 -2.38 -12.95 -0.83
C LYS A 19 -1.19 -13.88 -0.57
N PHE A 20 0.00 -13.30 -0.42
CA PHE A 20 1.22 -14.07 -0.25
C PHE A 20 1.25 -14.83 1.09
N LEU A 21 0.77 -14.22 2.17
CA LEU A 21 0.69 -14.85 3.48
C LEU A 21 -0.44 -15.89 3.57
N ALA A 22 -1.49 -15.77 2.75
CA ALA A 22 -2.52 -16.80 2.64
C ALA A 22 -1.94 -18.10 2.05
N ASP A 23 -1.09 -18.00 1.02
CA ASP A 23 -0.37 -19.14 0.45
C ASP A 23 0.82 -19.60 1.30
N ASN A 24 1.51 -18.66 1.97
CA ASN A 24 2.75 -18.92 2.71
C ASN A 24 2.67 -18.36 4.14
N PRO A 25 1.98 -19.05 5.05
CA PRO A 25 1.89 -18.61 6.44
C PRO A 25 3.29 -18.58 7.09
N GLY A 26 3.61 -17.48 7.79
CA GLY A 26 4.87 -17.31 8.52
C GLY A 26 6.03 -16.71 7.71
N MET A 27 5.80 -16.31 6.46
CA MET A 27 6.84 -15.68 5.65
C MET A 27 7.26 -14.29 6.13
N ASN A 28 8.55 -13.98 5.93
CA ASN A 28 9.15 -12.74 6.39
C ASN A 28 8.69 -11.54 5.53
N ASN A 29 8.32 -10.44 6.20
CA ASN A 29 7.98 -9.15 5.58
C ASN A 29 9.03 -8.65 4.58
N LYS A 30 10.32 -9.00 4.77
CA LYS A 30 11.40 -8.66 3.83
C LYS A 30 11.19 -9.31 2.46
N VAL A 31 10.82 -10.59 2.44
CA VAL A 31 10.58 -11.34 1.19
C VAL A 31 9.35 -10.78 0.48
N VAL A 32 8.28 -10.52 1.23
CA VAL A 32 7.06 -9.91 0.68
C VAL A 32 7.36 -8.55 0.05
N SER A 33 8.19 -7.72 0.67
CA SER A 33 8.56 -6.42 0.10
C SER A 33 9.33 -6.55 -1.21
N ILE A 34 10.25 -7.50 -1.32
CA ILE A 34 11.00 -7.77 -2.55
C ILE A 34 10.04 -8.28 -3.64
N HIS A 35 9.17 -9.24 -3.31
CA HIS A 35 8.21 -9.79 -4.24
C HIS A 35 7.22 -8.74 -4.74
N ALA A 36 6.61 -7.96 -3.83
CA ALA A 36 5.68 -6.90 -4.18
C ALA A 36 6.34 -5.80 -5.04
N ALA A 37 7.60 -5.45 -4.79
CA ALA A 37 8.33 -4.50 -5.64
C ALA A 37 8.54 -5.04 -7.06
N ASN A 38 8.92 -6.32 -7.20
CA ASN A 38 9.07 -6.96 -8.50
C ASN A 38 7.75 -7.05 -9.25
N MET A 39 6.66 -7.47 -8.58
CA MET A 39 5.33 -7.50 -9.20
C MET A 39 4.90 -6.10 -9.63
N TRP A 40 5.02 -5.11 -8.75
CA TRP A 40 4.65 -3.73 -9.06
C TRP A 40 5.39 -3.20 -10.28
N ASN A 41 6.68 -3.48 -10.45
CA ASN A 41 7.41 -3.03 -11.64
C ASN A 41 6.88 -3.66 -12.93
N ASN A 42 6.51 -4.95 -12.89
CA ASN A 42 5.99 -5.70 -14.04
C ASN A 42 4.48 -5.52 -14.26
N GLU A 43 3.77 -4.88 -13.33
CA GLU A 43 2.33 -4.71 -13.41
C GLU A 43 1.94 -3.74 -14.54
N PRO A 44 0.84 -3.99 -15.27
CA PRO A 44 0.34 -3.07 -16.30
C PRO A 44 0.01 -1.68 -15.73
N GLU A 45 0.08 -0.67 -16.60
CA GLU A 45 -0.17 0.71 -16.21
C GLU A 45 -1.58 0.94 -15.69
N ASP A 46 -2.58 0.24 -16.22
CA ASP A 46 -3.97 0.29 -15.77
C ASP A 46 -4.10 -0.08 -14.27
N VAL A 47 -3.44 -1.17 -13.86
CA VAL A 47 -3.43 -1.58 -12.45
C VAL A 47 -2.67 -0.56 -11.60
N LYS A 48 -1.54 -0.06 -12.09
CA LYS A 48 -0.79 1.00 -11.38
C LYS A 48 -1.66 2.26 -11.21
N GLU A 49 -2.45 2.61 -12.22
CA GLU A 49 -3.39 3.72 -12.19
C GLU A 49 -4.50 3.51 -11.16
N TYR A 50 -5.14 2.33 -11.17
CA TYR A 50 -6.12 1.95 -10.15
C TYR A 50 -5.57 2.15 -8.72
N TRP A 51 -4.34 1.71 -8.45
CA TRP A 51 -3.71 1.90 -7.14
C TRP A 51 -3.31 3.35 -6.84
N ARG A 52 -2.97 4.15 -7.87
CA ARG A 52 -2.77 5.61 -7.74
C ARG A 52 -4.07 6.29 -7.33
N GLU A 53 -5.19 5.96 -7.96
CA GLU A 53 -6.50 6.48 -7.62
C GLU A 53 -6.94 6.06 -6.22
N ARG A 54 -6.76 4.78 -5.88
CA ARG A 54 -7.05 4.28 -4.53
C ARG A 54 -6.22 5.01 -3.47
N ALA A 55 -4.95 5.29 -3.73
CA ALA A 55 -4.11 6.07 -2.81
C ALA A 55 -4.57 7.53 -2.68
N LYS A 56 -5.05 8.15 -3.76
CA LYS A 56 -5.67 9.49 -3.68
C LYS A 56 -6.90 9.46 -2.78
N GLN A 57 -7.76 8.45 -2.93
CA GLN A 57 -8.93 8.26 -2.06
C GLN A 57 -8.51 8.05 -0.60
N LEU A 58 -7.59 7.12 -0.31
CA LEU A 58 -7.12 6.87 1.06
C LEU A 58 -6.50 8.12 1.71
N LYS A 59 -5.79 8.94 0.92
CA LYS A 59 -5.26 10.23 1.39
C LYS A 59 -6.38 11.21 1.72
N LEU A 60 -7.43 11.27 0.89
CA LEU A 60 -8.60 12.11 1.14
C LEU A 60 -9.38 11.63 2.36
N GLU A 61 -9.66 10.33 2.46
CA GLU A 61 -10.31 9.70 3.62
C GLU A 61 -9.52 9.97 4.90
N HIS A 62 -8.19 9.85 4.86
CA HIS A 62 -7.34 10.18 6.00
C HIS A 62 -7.41 11.66 6.38
N LYS A 63 -7.43 12.57 5.40
CA LYS A 63 -7.57 14.01 5.65
C LYS A 63 -8.93 14.34 6.24
N LEU A 64 -10.00 13.69 5.80
CA LEU A 64 -11.35 13.86 6.33
C LEU A 64 -11.48 13.30 7.75
N LYS A 65 -10.89 12.12 7.99
CA LYS A 65 -10.90 11.45 9.30
C LYS A 65 -10.01 12.15 10.32
N TYR A 66 -8.92 12.77 9.87
CA TYR A 66 -7.95 13.46 10.69
C TYR A 66 -7.65 14.86 10.11
N PRO A 67 -8.58 15.82 10.24
CA PRO A 67 -8.42 17.16 9.67
C PRO A 67 -7.22 17.91 10.26
N ASP A 68 -6.92 17.68 11.54
CA ASP A 68 -5.76 18.25 12.25
C ASP A 68 -4.46 17.45 12.05
N TYR A 69 -4.45 16.45 11.18
CA TYR A 69 -3.25 15.66 10.92
C TYR A 69 -2.15 16.51 10.29
N LYS A 70 -1.08 16.74 11.05
CA LYS A 70 0.21 17.21 10.54
C LYS A 70 1.24 16.09 10.64
N PHE A 71 1.89 15.83 9.51
CA PHE A 71 3.07 14.96 9.49
C PHE A 71 4.18 15.62 10.31
N LYS A 72 4.60 14.94 11.39
CA LYS A 72 5.79 15.28 12.17
C LYS A 72 6.79 14.14 11.95
N PRO A 73 7.88 14.38 11.19
CA PRO A 73 8.94 13.40 10.99
C PRO A 73 9.67 13.07 12.30
#